data_AF-A0A3R9G610-F1
#
_entry.id   AF-A0A3R9G610-F1
#
_cell.length_a   1.000
_cell.length_b   1.000
_cell.length_c   1.000
_cell.angle_alpha   90.00
_cell.angle_beta   90.00
_cell.angle_gamma   90.00
#
_symmetry.space_group_name_H-M   'P 1'
#
loop_
_entity.id
_entity.type
_entity.pdbx_description
1 polymer ?
#
loop_
_entity_poly.entity_id
_entity_poly.type
_entity_poly.pdbx_seq_one_letter_code
_entity_poly.pdbx_strand_id
1 'polypeptide(L)'
;MYHRDPKSKLARSFMSHVWLERGHQNLNDFLTPQVLVKSPVKQSVGGESLSDAFSLWFRGFPNLQYREKTLQIYKDRVNINWEVKGDHLGEFLGVAATGKPVKYSGATTLVMFDQKIHAYSADVQVSTVVEQISPAPYVAKKALGDDMYLAVNRLLRLNLTKRQIDCLSLLCLRCDSRVISSKLNIKYSTFRTHVERTLPLIGLTSSKDVFDWALSSNTLEILITIGLEKVC
;
A
#
# COMPACT_ATOMS: atom_id res chain seq x y z
N MET A 1 12.41 31.54 13.82
CA MET A 1 11.13 31.22 13.17
C MET A 1 11.27 29.86 12.48
N TYR A 2 10.62 28.81 12.97
CA TYR A 2 10.55 27.53 12.26
C TYR A 2 9.67 27.74 11.01
N HIS A 3 10.27 27.81 9.82
CA HIS A 3 9.51 27.70 8.58
C HIS A 3 8.78 26.34 8.62
N ARG A 4 7.45 26.35 8.65
CA ARG A 4 6.65 25.11 8.57
C ARG A 4 6.99 24.44 7.24
N ASP A 5 7.65 23.29 7.31
CA ASP A 5 7.98 22.47 6.14
C ASP A 5 6.69 22.23 5.33
N PRO A 6 6.63 22.53 4.02
CA PRO A 6 5.47 22.26 3.17
C PRO A 6 4.95 20.82 3.31
N LYS A 7 5.84 19.86 3.58
CA LYS A 7 5.49 18.47 3.84
C LYS A 7 4.67 18.31 5.10
N SER A 8 5.03 18.99 6.19
CA SER A 8 4.24 18.98 7.43
C SER A 8 2.82 19.49 7.19
N LYS A 9 2.67 20.51 6.34
CA LYS A 9 1.37 21.10 6.00
C LYS A 9 0.53 20.15 5.17
N LEU A 10 1.09 19.55 4.12
CA LEU A 10 0.40 18.58 3.27
C LEU A 10 -0.04 17.36 4.08
N ALA A 11 0.87 16.78 4.86
CA ALA A 11 0.60 15.61 5.70
C ALA A 11 -0.52 15.85 6.70
N ARG A 12 -0.49 16.98 7.43
CA ARG A 12 -1.56 17.34 8.38
C ARG A 12 -2.89 17.64 7.70
N SER A 13 -2.85 18.30 6.55
CA SER A 13 -4.07 18.58 5.79
C SER A 13 -4.72 17.28 5.33
N PHE A 14 -3.94 16.34 4.80
CA PHE A 14 -4.40 15.00 4.44
C PHE A 14 -4.98 14.23 5.63
N MET A 15 -4.25 14.17 6.76
CA MET A 15 -4.73 13.46 7.94
C MET A 15 -5.97 14.11 8.56
N SER A 16 -6.08 15.44 8.57
CA SER A 16 -7.28 16.17 9.01
C SER A 16 -8.47 15.85 8.12
N HIS A 17 -8.27 15.94 6.80
CA HIS A 17 -9.32 15.66 5.82
C HIS A 17 -9.90 14.25 5.99
N VAL A 18 -9.02 13.26 6.12
CA VAL A 18 -9.46 11.87 6.30
C VAL A 18 -10.06 11.66 7.69
N TRP A 19 -9.32 11.95 8.77
CA TRP A 19 -9.66 11.45 10.10
C TRP A 19 -10.50 12.39 10.94
N LEU A 20 -10.52 13.69 10.64
CA LEU A 20 -11.35 14.68 11.34
C LEU A 20 -12.59 15.04 10.52
N GLU A 21 -12.43 15.26 9.22
CA GLU A 21 -13.54 15.65 8.32
C GLU A 21 -14.26 14.45 7.69
N ARG A 22 -13.70 13.23 7.82
CA ARG A 22 -14.24 12.00 7.20
C ARG A 22 -14.26 12.03 5.67
N GLY A 23 -13.50 12.93 5.04
CA GLY A 23 -13.36 13.02 3.58
C GLY A 23 -12.47 11.91 3.05
N HIS A 24 -13.06 10.80 2.59
CA HIS A 24 -12.32 9.67 2.03
C HIS A 24 -12.62 9.39 0.55
N GLN A 25 -13.72 9.91 0.00
CA GLN A 25 -14.16 9.59 -1.37
C GLN A 25 -13.48 10.40 -2.49
N ASN A 26 -12.61 11.37 -2.18
CA ASN A 26 -11.93 12.23 -3.17
C ASN A 26 -10.49 12.58 -2.75
N LEU A 27 -9.62 11.58 -2.63
CA LEU A 27 -8.24 11.80 -2.15
C LEU A 27 -7.27 12.33 -3.23
N ASN A 28 -7.73 12.52 -4.47
CA ASN A 28 -6.89 12.90 -5.62
C ASN A 28 -6.20 14.27 -5.45
N ASP A 29 -6.73 15.14 -4.60
CA ASP A 29 -6.11 16.43 -4.29
C ASP A 29 -4.79 16.24 -3.50
N PHE A 30 -4.67 15.15 -2.75
CA PHE A 30 -3.49 14.85 -1.93
C PHE A 30 -2.57 13.80 -2.57
N LEU A 31 -3.14 12.81 -3.25
CA LEU A 31 -2.45 11.61 -3.71
C LEU A 31 -2.12 11.68 -5.21
N THR A 32 -1.08 10.97 -5.63
CA THR A 32 -0.92 10.64 -7.05
C THR A 32 -1.90 9.53 -7.47
N PRO A 33 -2.26 9.44 -8.77
CA PRO A 33 -3.17 8.38 -9.22
C PRO A 33 -2.63 6.96 -8.99
N GLN A 34 -1.30 6.80 -8.91
CA GLN A 34 -0.60 5.54 -8.68
C GLN A 34 -0.08 5.37 -7.25
N VAL A 35 -0.65 6.11 -6.28
CA VAL A 35 -0.21 6.03 -4.88
C VAL A 35 -0.12 4.59 -4.41
N LEU A 36 1.04 4.20 -3.86
CA LEU A 36 1.20 2.91 -3.23
C LEU A 36 0.55 2.94 -1.84
N VAL A 37 -0.34 1.98 -1.58
CA VAL A 37 -1.11 1.92 -0.35
C VAL A 37 -0.76 0.63 0.38
N LYS A 38 -0.04 0.74 1.49
CA LYS A 38 0.18 -0.33 2.45
C LYS A 38 -0.69 -0.07 3.68
N SER A 39 -1.94 -0.50 3.62
CA SER A 39 -2.84 -0.46 4.78
C SER A 39 -2.56 -1.65 5.71
N PRO A 40 -3.02 -1.61 6.97
CA PRO A 40 -2.91 -2.74 7.89
C PRO A 40 -3.60 -4.02 7.40
N VAL A 41 -4.51 -3.90 6.42
CA VAL A 41 -5.30 -5.00 5.88
C VAL A 41 -4.76 -5.48 4.53
N LYS A 42 -4.27 -4.58 3.68
CA LYS A 42 -3.91 -4.86 2.28
C LYS A 42 -2.86 -3.91 1.71
N GLN A 43 -2.01 -4.45 0.83
CA GLN A 43 -1.21 -3.68 -0.12
C GLN A 43 -1.93 -3.54 -1.45
N SER A 44 -2.02 -2.31 -1.94
CA SER A 44 -2.82 -1.94 -3.12
C SER A 44 -2.26 -0.68 -3.77
N VAL A 45 -2.81 -0.31 -4.92
CA VAL A 45 -2.39 0.87 -5.69
C VAL A 45 -3.62 1.71 -6.01
N GLY A 46 -3.49 3.02 -5.85
CA GLY A 46 -4.51 3.99 -6.18
C GLY A 46 -5.32 4.46 -4.97
N GLY A 47 -5.87 5.67 -5.09
CA GLY A 47 -6.62 6.32 -4.02
C GLY A 47 -7.92 5.60 -3.63
N GLU A 48 -8.54 4.88 -4.57
CA GLU A 48 -9.77 4.10 -4.30
C GLU A 48 -9.55 3.03 -3.24
N SER A 49 -8.46 2.26 -3.34
CA SER A 49 -8.16 1.22 -2.33
C SER A 49 -7.88 1.82 -0.96
N LEU A 50 -7.32 3.04 -0.90
CA LEU A 50 -7.15 3.76 0.36
C LEU A 50 -8.48 4.29 0.90
N SER A 51 -9.36 4.78 0.03
CA SER A 51 -10.74 5.16 0.39
C SER A 51 -11.52 3.99 0.97
N ASP A 52 -11.43 2.81 0.37
CA ASP A 52 -12.05 1.58 0.87
C ASP A 52 -11.51 1.19 2.25
N ALA A 53 -10.19 1.31 2.43
CA ALA A 53 -9.55 1.07 3.72
C ALA A 53 -10.10 2.02 4.80
N PHE A 54 -10.20 3.33 4.53
CA PHE A 54 -10.79 4.27 5.49
C PHE A 54 -12.28 4.01 5.73
N SER A 55 -13.04 3.67 4.68
CA SER A 55 -14.46 3.33 4.76
C SER A 55 -14.71 2.17 5.73
N LEU A 56 -13.84 1.16 5.72
CA LEU A 56 -13.91 0.04 6.67
C LEU A 56 -13.80 0.52 8.12
N TRP A 57 -12.83 1.39 8.43
CA TRP A 57 -12.65 1.92 9.78
C TRP A 57 -13.80 2.84 10.20
N PHE A 58 -14.30 3.71 9.33
CA PHE A 58 -15.43 4.60 9.63
C PHE A 58 -16.75 3.85 9.79
N ARG A 59 -16.92 2.74 9.08
CA ARG A 59 -18.08 1.86 9.26
C ARG A 59 -18.05 1.17 10.62
N GLY A 60 -16.92 0.59 11.01
CA GLY A 60 -16.78 -0.09 12.30
C GLY A 60 -16.86 0.85 13.49
N PHE A 61 -16.25 2.04 13.36
CA PHE A 61 -16.08 3.02 14.44
C PHE A 61 -16.50 4.43 14.01
N PRO A 62 -17.80 4.67 13.74
CA PRO A 62 -18.28 5.94 13.18
C PRO A 62 -17.99 7.15 14.08
N ASN A 63 -17.95 6.95 15.41
CA ASN A 63 -17.65 7.98 16.40
C ASN A 63 -16.16 8.05 16.78
N LEU A 64 -15.26 7.46 16.00
CA LEU A 64 -13.84 7.43 16.34
C LEU A 64 -13.26 8.85 16.47
N GLN A 65 -12.35 9.05 17.42
CA GLN A 65 -11.68 10.32 17.68
C GLN A 65 -10.19 10.13 17.44
N TYR A 66 -9.68 10.80 16.42
CA TYR A 66 -8.27 10.78 16.06
C TYR A 66 -7.47 11.84 16.82
N ARG A 67 -6.26 11.48 17.24
CA ARG A 67 -5.29 12.43 17.82
C ARG A 67 -3.88 12.17 17.32
N GLU A 68 -3.29 13.17 16.66
CA GLU A 68 -1.86 13.20 16.34
C GLU A 68 -1.04 13.27 17.65
N LYS A 69 -0.03 12.40 17.77
CA LYS A 69 0.90 12.38 18.91
C LYS A 69 2.22 13.06 18.55
N THR A 70 2.80 12.66 17.42
CA THR A 70 4.07 13.20 16.94
C THR A 70 4.10 13.20 15.42
N LEU A 71 4.78 14.18 14.83
CA LEU A 71 5.09 14.23 13.41
C LEU A 71 6.60 14.42 13.23
N GLN A 72 7.23 13.55 12.46
CA GLN A 72 8.67 13.57 12.16
C GLN A 72 8.88 13.59 10.65
N ILE A 73 9.84 14.38 10.19
CA ILE A 73 10.18 14.48 8.76
C ILE A 73 11.61 14.02 8.57
N TYR A 74 11.81 13.11 7.63
CA TYR A 74 13.13 12.67 7.20
C TYR A 74 13.16 12.57 5.69
N LYS A 75 13.90 13.48 5.03
CA LYS A 75 13.98 13.59 3.57
C LYS A 75 12.58 13.72 2.94
N ASP A 76 12.16 12.74 2.14
CA ASP A 76 10.89 12.60 1.44
C ASP A 76 9.79 11.97 2.31
N ARG A 77 10.10 11.56 3.54
CA ARG A 77 9.17 10.83 4.40
C ARG A 77 8.65 11.67 5.54
N VAL A 78 7.34 11.55 5.80
CA VAL A 78 6.68 12.06 6.99
C VAL A 78 6.12 10.89 7.79
N ASN A 79 6.57 10.73 9.04
CA ASN A 79 6.07 9.72 9.98
C ASN A 79 5.17 10.40 11.02
N ILE A 80 3.97 9.87 11.19
CA ILE A 80 2.95 10.42 12.08
C ILE A 80 2.53 9.31 13.03
N ASN A 81 2.82 9.46 14.32
CA ASN A 81 2.26 8.59 15.35
C ASN A 81 0.94 9.18 15.84
N TRP A 82 -0.05 8.33 16.05
CA TRP A 82 -1.39 8.76 16.41
C TRP A 82 -2.07 7.76 17.34
N GLU A 83 -3.11 8.23 18.05
CA GLU A 83 -4.02 7.41 18.84
C GLU A 83 -5.46 7.64 18.40
N VAL A 84 -6.28 6.60 18.49
CA VAL A 84 -7.72 6.64 18.22
C VAL A 84 -8.48 6.01 19.39
N LYS A 85 -9.63 6.59 19.69
CA LYS A 85 -10.66 6.00 20.58
C LYS A 85 -12.00 6.01 19.88
N GLY A 86 -12.90 5.09 20.18
CA GLY A 86 -14.27 5.09 19.66
C GLY A 86 -15.06 3.91 20.21
N ASP A 87 -16.24 3.69 19.66
CA ASP A 87 -17.10 2.54 19.98
C ASP A 87 -17.35 1.71 18.72
N HIS A 88 -17.44 0.39 18.88
CA HIS A 88 -17.73 -0.54 17.80
C HIS A 88 -19.24 -0.56 17.48
N LEU A 89 -19.65 0.34 16.60
CA LEU A 89 -21.06 0.62 16.29
C LEU A 89 -21.50 0.16 14.89
N GLY A 90 -20.58 -0.38 14.08
CA GLY A 90 -20.90 -1.03 12.82
C GLY A 90 -20.12 -2.32 12.63
N GLU A 91 -20.27 -2.96 11.48
CA GLU A 91 -19.49 -4.15 11.15
C GLU A 91 -18.02 -3.80 10.90
N PHE A 92 -17.12 -4.59 11.49
CA PHE A 92 -15.69 -4.47 11.28
C PHE A 92 -15.04 -5.85 11.12
N LEU A 93 -14.49 -6.12 9.92
CA LEU A 93 -13.75 -7.35 9.59
C LEU A 93 -14.52 -8.66 9.89
N GLY A 94 -15.83 -8.65 9.64
CA GLY A 94 -16.74 -9.77 9.85
C GLY A 94 -17.34 -9.85 11.25
N VAL A 95 -16.99 -8.92 12.16
CA VAL A 95 -17.60 -8.83 13.49
C VAL A 95 -18.72 -7.80 13.45
N ALA A 96 -19.95 -8.21 13.80
CA ALA A 96 -21.08 -7.30 13.90
C ALA A 96 -20.91 -6.31 15.09
N ALA A 97 -21.56 -5.14 15.01
CA ALA A 97 -21.49 -4.10 16.04
C ALA A 97 -21.76 -4.68 17.45
N THR A 98 -20.85 -4.38 18.38
CA THR A 98 -20.93 -4.91 19.76
C THR A 98 -21.17 -3.83 20.81
N GLY A 99 -21.07 -2.55 20.44
CA GLY A 99 -21.16 -1.41 21.37
C GLY A 99 -19.96 -1.29 22.32
N LYS A 100 -18.94 -2.14 22.18
CA LYS A 100 -17.76 -2.09 23.05
C LYS A 100 -16.86 -0.90 22.69
N PRO A 101 -16.26 -0.24 23.69
CA PRO A 101 -15.26 0.79 23.44
C PRO A 101 -13.99 0.17 22.89
N VAL A 102 -13.31 0.89 22.01
CA VAL A 102 -12.00 0.55 21.48
C VAL A 102 -11.01 1.69 21.69
N LYS A 103 -9.75 1.32 21.93
CA LYS A 103 -8.62 2.22 21.89
C LYS A 103 -7.46 1.55 21.17
N TYR A 104 -6.88 2.27 20.22
CA TYR A 104 -5.71 1.79 19.49
C TYR A 104 -4.81 2.94 19.07
N SER A 105 -3.59 2.59 18.71
CA SER A 105 -2.60 3.53 18.21
C SER A 105 -1.93 2.93 16.99
N GLY A 106 -1.32 3.80 16.20
CA GLY A 106 -0.60 3.40 15.03
C GLY A 106 0.37 4.46 14.57
N ALA A 107 1.03 4.14 13.46
CA ALA A 107 1.87 5.06 12.73
C ALA A 107 1.41 5.14 11.28
N THR A 108 1.50 6.33 10.70
CA THR A 108 1.35 6.54 9.26
C THR A 108 2.65 7.09 8.70
N THR A 109 3.17 6.45 7.66
CA THR A 109 4.30 6.95 6.87
C THR A 109 3.78 7.42 5.53
N LEU A 110 4.10 8.66 5.17
CA LEU A 110 3.81 9.25 3.87
C LEU A 110 5.14 9.48 3.14
N VAL A 111 5.25 9.01 1.90
CA VAL A 111 6.35 9.38 1.00
C VAL A 111 5.84 10.44 0.05
N MET A 112 6.51 11.59 0.01
CA MET A 112 5.99 12.80 -0.63
C MET A 112 7.08 13.58 -1.36
N PHE A 113 6.78 13.91 -2.61
CA PHE A 113 7.54 14.80 -3.47
C PHE A 113 6.56 15.47 -4.45
N ASP A 114 6.98 16.55 -5.11
CA ASP A 114 6.14 17.30 -6.06
C ASP A 114 4.75 17.71 -5.52
N GLN A 115 4.69 18.02 -4.21
CA GLN A 115 3.47 18.40 -3.49
C GLN A 115 2.35 17.35 -3.51
N LYS A 116 2.68 16.09 -3.77
CA LYS A 116 1.76 14.95 -3.71
C LYS A 116 2.30 13.83 -2.82
N ILE A 117 1.39 12.98 -2.36
CA ILE A 117 1.72 11.74 -1.64
C ILE A 117 1.80 10.61 -2.68
N HIS A 118 2.97 9.98 -2.76
CA HIS A 118 3.26 8.87 -3.67
C HIS A 118 3.14 7.51 -2.99
N ALA A 119 3.37 7.45 -1.68
CA ALA A 119 3.10 6.25 -0.90
C ALA A 119 2.45 6.59 0.44
N TYR A 120 1.47 5.78 0.81
CA TYR A 120 0.82 5.74 2.10
C TYR A 120 1.10 4.38 2.73
N SER A 121 1.63 4.38 3.95
CA SER A 121 1.71 3.17 4.79
C SER A 121 1.10 3.46 6.13
N ALA A 122 0.26 2.56 6.64
CA ALA A 122 -0.23 2.61 8.01
C ALA A 122 0.08 1.30 8.73
N ASP A 123 0.62 1.44 9.93
CA ASP A 123 0.90 0.36 10.85
C ASP A 123 -0.05 0.47 12.04
N VAL A 124 -0.94 -0.51 12.15
CA VAL A 124 -1.91 -0.66 13.23
C VAL A 124 -2.04 -2.16 13.47
N GLN A 125 -1.95 -2.57 14.72
CA GLN A 125 -2.11 -3.97 15.07
C GLN A 125 -3.60 -4.35 15.05
N VAL A 126 -4.10 -4.74 13.87
CA VAL A 126 -5.53 -5.03 13.67
C VAL A 126 -6.04 -6.12 14.62
N SER A 127 -5.22 -7.12 14.94
CA SER A 127 -5.61 -8.18 15.87
C SER A 127 -5.99 -7.65 17.24
N THR A 128 -5.24 -6.68 17.78
CA THR A 128 -5.55 -6.10 19.10
C THR A 128 -6.78 -5.20 19.08
N VAL A 129 -7.13 -4.64 17.92
CA VAL A 129 -8.43 -3.96 17.75
C VAL A 129 -9.56 -4.99 17.75
N VAL A 130 -9.41 -6.10 17.03
CA VAL A 130 -10.45 -7.13 16.94
C VAL A 130 -10.66 -7.85 18.27
N GLU A 131 -9.61 -8.12 19.04
CA GLU A 131 -9.67 -8.72 20.38
C GLU A 131 -10.49 -7.86 21.37
N GLN A 132 -10.55 -6.54 21.18
CA GLN A 132 -11.38 -5.67 22.02
C GLN A 132 -12.88 -5.84 21.72
N ILE A 133 -13.24 -6.25 20.51
CA ILE A 133 -14.63 -6.33 20.04
C ILE A 133 -15.16 -7.77 19.95
N SER A 134 -14.28 -8.76 19.84
CA SER A 134 -14.61 -10.18 19.68
C SER A 134 -13.71 -11.07 20.55
N PRO A 135 -14.26 -12.07 21.26
CA PRO A 135 -13.46 -13.06 21.98
C PRO A 135 -12.87 -14.14 21.07
N ALA A 136 -13.32 -14.23 19.81
CA ALA A 136 -12.78 -15.19 18.86
C ALA A 136 -11.44 -14.70 18.30
N PRO A 137 -10.43 -15.58 18.17
CA PRO A 137 -9.14 -15.20 17.60
C PRO A 137 -9.34 -14.70 16.16
N TYR A 138 -8.87 -13.48 15.90
CA TYR A 138 -8.90 -12.91 14.56
C TYR A 138 -7.78 -13.54 13.72
N VAL A 139 -8.17 -14.37 12.76
CA VAL A 139 -7.27 -14.82 11.70
C VAL A 139 -7.36 -13.82 10.56
N ALA A 140 -6.31 -13.01 10.39
CA ALA A 140 -6.23 -12.09 9.28
C ALA A 140 -6.42 -12.86 7.96
N LYS A 141 -7.49 -12.55 7.23
CA LYS A 141 -7.57 -12.97 5.82
C LYS A 141 -6.49 -12.19 5.10
N LYS A 142 -5.43 -12.90 4.68
CA LYS A 142 -4.37 -12.33 3.85
C LYS A 142 -5.04 -11.70 2.63
N ALA A 143 -5.08 -10.38 2.55
CA ALA A 143 -5.62 -9.73 1.37
C ALA A 143 -4.69 -10.10 0.20
N LEU A 144 -5.22 -10.89 -0.73
CA LEU A 144 -4.50 -11.39 -1.90
C LEU A 144 -3.78 -10.21 -2.57
N GLY A 145 -2.48 -10.34 -2.80
CA GLY A 145 -1.66 -9.40 -3.57
C GLY A 145 -2.09 -9.22 -5.04
N ASP A 146 -3.26 -9.72 -5.42
CA ASP A 146 -3.85 -9.71 -6.76
C ASP A 146 -4.07 -8.29 -7.29
N ASP A 147 -4.38 -7.33 -6.42
CA ASP A 147 -4.59 -5.93 -6.82
C ASP A 147 -3.34 -5.31 -7.44
N MET A 148 -2.15 -5.64 -6.94
CA MET A 148 -0.91 -5.09 -7.50
C MET A 148 -0.65 -5.63 -8.91
N TYR A 149 -0.92 -6.92 -9.16
CA TYR A 149 -0.82 -7.49 -10.51
C TYR A 149 -1.87 -6.87 -11.45
N LEU A 150 -3.09 -6.64 -10.96
CA LEU A 150 -4.14 -5.96 -11.72
C LEU A 150 -3.77 -4.51 -12.02
N ALA A 151 -3.15 -3.80 -11.07
CA ALA A 151 -2.71 -2.41 -11.24
C ALA A 151 -1.61 -2.30 -12.31
N VAL A 152 -0.63 -3.20 -12.32
CA VAL A 152 0.41 -3.27 -13.37
C VAL A 152 -0.26 -3.41 -14.74
N ASN A 153 -1.17 -4.36 -14.89
CA ASN A 153 -1.88 -4.60 -16.15
C ASN A 153 -2.75 -3.41 -16.58
N ARG A 154 -3.41 -2.73 -15.63
CA ARG A 154 -4.21 -1.53 -15.89
C ARG A 154 -3.35 -0.37 -16.40
N LEU A 155 -2.20 -0.12 -15.78
CA LEU A 155 -1.29 0.96 -16.16
C LEU A 155 -0.69 0.73 -17.54
N LEU A 156 -0.27 -0.50 -17.81
CA LEU A 156 0.35 -0.87 -19.08
C LEU A 156 -0.68 -1.09 -20.20
N ARG A 157 -1.97 -1.22 -19.86
CA ARG A 157 -3.04 -1.68 -20.76
C ARG A 157 -2.68 -3.02 -21.41
N LEU A 158 -2.13 -3.93 -20.60
CA LEU A 158 -1.72 -5.28 -21.00
C LEU A 158 -2.43 -6.33 -20.16
N ASN A 159 -2.31 -7.59 -20.57
CA ASN A 159 -2.81 -8.76 -19.84
C ASN A 159 -1.67 -9.72 -19.53
N LEU A 160 -0.65 -9.24 -18.82
CA LEU A 160 0.46 -10.06 -18.36
C LEU A 160 -0.01 -11.03 -17.26
N THR A 161 0.47 -12.26 -17.33
CA THR A 161 0.24 -13.24 -16.26
C THR A 161 0.99 -12.83 -14.99
N LYS A 162 0.52 -13.27 -13.81
CA LYS A 162 1.24 -13.03 -12.54
C LYS A 162 2.69 -13.47 -12.60
N ARG A 163 2.98 -14.58 -13.29
CA ARG A 163 4.35 -15.08 -13.42
C ARG A 163 5.24 -14.16 -14.26
N GLN A 164 4.70 -13.54 -15.30
CA GLN A 164 5.45 -12.56 -16.09
C GLN A 164 5.76 -11.31 -15.26
N ILE A 165 4.79 -10.83 -14.50
CA ILE A 165 4.97 -9.70 -13.58
C ILE A 165 5.97 -10.02 -12.47
N ASP A 166 5.90 -11.23 -11.89
CA ASP A 166 6.91 -11.73 -10.93
C ASP A 166 8.31 -11.67 -11.56
N CYS A 167 8.47 -12.09 -12.82
CA CYS A 167 9.76 -12.04 -13.49
C CYS A 167 10.26 -10.61 -13.71
N LEU A 168 9.38 -9.69 -14.14
CA LEU A 168 9.73 -8.26 -14.28
C LEU A 168 10.14 -7.65 -12.93
N SER A 169 9.41 -7.95 -11.85
CA SER A 169 9.73 -7.45 -10.50
C SER A 169 11.13 -7.86 -10.03
N LEU A 170 11.51 -9.11 -10.26
CA LEU A 170 12.83 -9.62 -9.87
C LEU A 170 13.96 -9.10 -10.76
N LEU A 171 13.68 -8.75 -12.02
CA LEU A 171 14.62 -8.00 -12.87
C LEU A 171 14.82 -6.58 -12.34
N CYS A 172 13.76 -5.89 -11.91
CA CYS A 172 13.86 -4.57 -11.29
C CYS A 172 14.71 -4.59 -10.01
N LEU A 173 14.65 -5.68 -9.22
CA LEU A 173 15.47 -5.89 -8.03
C LEU A 173 16.90 -6.40 -8.33
N ARG A 174 17.21 -6.72 -9.58
CA ARG A 174 18.50 -7.28 -10.01
C ARG A 174 18.91 -8.54 -9.22
N CYS A 175 17.93 -9.40 -8.88
CA CYS A 175 18.18 -10.64 -8.16
C CYS A 175 19.04 -11.62 -8.98
N ASP A 176 19.89 -12.40 -8.31
CA ASP A 176 20.68 -13.44 -8.97
C ASP A 176 19.85 -14.70 -9.28
N SER A 177 20.42 -15.61 -10.08
CA SER A 177 19.73 -16.83 -10.53
C SER A 177 19.36 -17.78 -9.40
N ARG A 178 20.11 -17.77 -8.28
CA ARG A 178 19.83 -18.61 -7.11
C ARG A 178 18.61 -18.10 -6.36
N VAL A 179 18.57 -16.79 -6.10
CA VAL A 179 17.41 -16.13 -5.47
C VAL A 179 16.16 -16.32 -6.31
N ILE A 180 16.24 -16.05 -7.62
CA ILE A 180 15.12 -16.21 -8.55
C ILE A 180 14.58 -17.63 -8.52
N SER A 181 15.46 -18.63 -8.68
CA SER A 181 15.03 -20.03 -8.75
C SER A 181 14.39 -20.50 -7.45
N SER A 182 14.98 -20.11 -6.31
CA SER A 182 14.49 -20.45 -4.98
C SER A 182 13.13 -19.80 -4.70
N LYS A 183 13.01 -18.48 -4.86
CA LYS A 183 11.81 -17.73 -4.47
C LYS A 183 10.62 -17.95 -5.39
N LEU A 184 10.87 -18.20 -6.68
CA LEU A 184 9.79 -18.51 -7.62
C LEU A 184 9.46 -20.01 -7.69
N ASN A 185 10.30 -20.87 -7.10
CA ASN A 185 10.25 -22.32 -7.20
C ASN A 185 10.19 -22.82 -8.65
N ILE A 186 11.09 -22.29 -9.49
CA ILE A 186 11.23 -22.68 -10.91
C ILE A 186 12.71 -22.74 -11.30
N LYS A 187 13.02 -23.43 -12.40
CA LYS A 187 14.36 -23.38 -12.98
C LYS A 187 14.64 -22.00 -13.57
N TYR A 188 15.90 -21.55 -13.50
CA TYR A 188 16.31 -20.28 -14.12
C TYR A 188 16.08 -20.26 -15.65
N SER A 189 16.10 -21.41 -16.33
CA SER A 189 15.71 -21.49 -17.75
C SER A 189 14.25 -21.14 -17.97
N THR A 190 13.34 -21.64 -17.12
CA THR A 190 11.91 -21.30 -17.16
C THR A 190 11.68 -19.82 -16.91
N PHE A 191 12.41 -19.22 -15.96
CA PHE A 191 12.41 -17.77 -15.74
C PHE A 191 12.79 -17.01 -17.02
N ARG A 192 13.90 -17.39 -17.68
CA ARG A 192 14.32 -16.77 -18.94
C ARG A 192 13.26 -16.87 -20.02
N THR A 193 12.61 -18.02 -20.17
CA THR A 193 11.50 -18.19 -21.12
C THR A 193 10.33 -17.25 -20.83
N HIS A 194 9.97 -17.02 -19.56
CA HIS A 194 8.94 -16.04 -19.21
C HIS A 194 9.38 -14.61 -19.56
N VAL A 195 10.64 -14.25 -19.28
CA VAL A 195 11.19 -12.94 -19.63
C VAL A 195 11.18 -12.73 -21.15
N GLU A 196 11.72 -13.66 -21.92
CA GLU A 196 11.78 -13.61 -23.40
C GLU A 196 10.39 -13.47 -24.03
N ARG A 197 9.37 -14.10 -23.46
CA ARG A 197 7.98 -13.95 -23.91
C ARG A 197 7.33 -12.63 -23.50
N THR A 198 7.85 -11.98 -22.46
CA THR A 198 7.28 -10.74 -21.92
C THR A 198 7.88 -9.50 -22.58
N LEU A 199 9.18 -9.50 -22.88
CA LEU A 199 9.87 -8.34 -23.46
C LEU A 199 9.16 -7.76 -24.70
N PRO A 200 8.73 -8.56 -25.70
CA PRO A 200 8.04 -8.01 -26.87
C PRO A 200 6.69 -7.39 -26.54
N LEU A 201 5.99 -7.89 -25.52
CA LEU A 201 4.68 -7.36 -25.09
C LEU A 201 4.79 -5.96 -24.48
N ILE A 202 5.96 -5.64 -23.93
CA ILE A 202 6.25 -4.34 -23.32
C ILE A 202 7.15 -3.45 -24.20
N GLY A 203 7.38 -3.85 -25.45
CA GLY A 203 8.17 -3.08 -26.42
C GLY A 203 9.68 -3.11 -26.21
N LEU A 204 10.20 -4.11 -25.49
CA LEU A 204 11.63 -4.27 -25.21
C LEU A 204 12.23 -5.45 -25.97
N THR A 205 13.55 -5.39 -26.20
CA THR A 205 14.34 -6.49 -26.80
C THR A 205 15.34 -7.09 -25.82
N SER A 206 15.61 -6.41 -24.70
CA SER A 206 16.62 -6.80 -23.71
C SER A 206 16.09 -6.68 -22.29
N SER A 207 16.42 -7.67 -21.46
CA SER A 207 16.05 -7.67 -20.03
C SER A 207 16.78 -6.60 -19.23
N LYS A 208 17.89 -6.04 -19.75
CA LYS A 208 18.66 -4.98 -19.09
C LYS A 208 17.87 -3.67 -19.01
N ASP A 209 16.94 -3.46 -19.95
CA ASP A 209 16.20 -2.20 -20.09
C ASP A 209 14.92 -2.19 -19.24
N VAL A 210 14.59 -3.30 -18.57
CA VAL A 210 13.34 -3.46 -17.81
C VAL A 210 13.23 -2.47 -16.65
N PHE A 211 14.34 -2.10 -16.01
CA PHE A 211 14.31 -1.12 -14.93
C PHE A 211 13.92 0.28 -15.44
N ASP A 212 14.59 0.74 -16.49
CA ASP A 212 14.35 2.08 -17.07
C ASP A 212 12.97 2.15 -17.72
N TRP A 213 12.55 1.06 -18.38
CA TRP A 213 11.18 0.91 -18.86
C TRP A 213 10.17 1.05 -17.74
N ALA A 214 10.33 0.30 -16.64
CA ALA A 214 9.40 0.33 -15.52
C ALA A 214 9.32 1.72 -14.89
N LEU A 215 10.45 2.44 -14.84
CA LEU A 215 10.50 3.83 -14.41
C LEU A 215 9.69 4.72 -15.35
N SER A 216 9.92 4.63 -16.67
CA SER A 216 9.23 5.44 -17.67
C SER A 216 7.73 5.15 -17.79
N SER A 217 7.31 3.92 -17.48
CA SER A 217 5.90 3.49 -17.52
C SER A 217 5.16 3.69 -16.20
N ASN A 218 5.78 4.33 -15.18
CA ASN A 218 5.21 4.52 -13.85
C ASN A 218 4.78 3.21 -13.15
N THR A 219 5.47 2.10 -13.44
CA THR A 219 5.21 0.79 -12.82
C THR A 219 6.31 0.33 -11.89
N LEU A 220 7.46 1.03 -11.87
CA LEU A 220 8.64 0.64 -11.10
C LEU A 220 8.32 0.42 -9.61
N GLU A 221 7.61 1.35 -8.98
CA GLU A 221 7.30 1.27 -7.54
C GLU A 221 6.51 0.01 -7.20
N ILE A 222 5.51 -0.31 -8.03
CA ILE A 222 4.64 -1.48 -7.87
C ILE A 222 5.47 -2.76 -8.11
N LEU A 223 6.31 -2.78 -9.14
CA LEU A 223 7.16 -3.91 -9.45
C LEU A 223 8.20 -4.16 -8.36
N ILE A 224 8.84 -3.13 -7.82
CA ILE A 224 9.77 -3.25 -6.68
C ILE A 224 9.05 -3.83 -5.47
N THR A 225 7.83 -3.35 -5.17
CA THR A 225 7.01 -3.85 -4.06
C THR A 225 6.66 -5.33 -4.23
N ILE A 226 6.15 -5.73 -5.39
CA ILE A 226 5.87 -7.15 -5.71
C ILE A 226 7.14 -8.00 -5.54
N GLY A 227 8.28 -7.50 -6.02
CA GLY A 227 9.55 -8.22 -5.92
C GLY A 227 9.99 -8.41 -4.47
N LEU A 228 9.90 -7.36 -3.63
CA LEU A 228 10.27 -7.43 -2.22
C LEU A 228 9.40 -8.43 -1.46
N GLU A 229 8.10 -8.52 -1.75
CA GLU A 229 7.22 -9.54 -1.14
C GLU A 229 7.61 -10.98 -1.47
N LYS A 230 8.36 -11.22 -2.55
CA LYS A 230 8.87 -12.56 -2.88
C LYS A 230 10.19 -12.85 -2.19
N VAL A 231 11.04 -11.83 -2.08
CA VAL A 231 12.42 -12.01 -1.63
C VAL A 231 12.54 -11.93 -0.11
N CYS A 232 11.79 -11.04 0.53
CA CYS A 232 11.62 -10.99 1.98
C CYS A 232 10.79 -12.19 2.48
#